data_AF-A0A2M8CM21-F1
#
_entry.id   AF-A0A2M8CM21-F1
#
_cell.length_a   1.000
_cell.length_b   1.000
_cell.length_c   1.000
_cell.angle_alpha   90.00
_cell.angle_beta   90.00
_cell.angle_gamma   90.00
#
_symmetry.space_group_name_H-M   'P 1'
#
loop_
_entity.id
_entity.type
_entity.pdbx_description
1 polymer ?
#
loop_
_entity_poly.entity_id
_entity_poly.type
_entity_poly.pdbx_seq_one_letter_code
_entity_poly.pdbx_strand_id
1 'polypeptide(L)'
;MSTIQEQSEVLKKDLAEKEALLIQTQVGAFVAGDVKTGGGDFVGRDKNITGGTGSVVAGGSITGSTILTGSGNTVGGSTQNIFAPVYQAIQSASLPAQQKEDLSAEVEEIEGQIVKAEELDESFLARRLRAVKRMGSDIFEVLLAALNGPGAVVSAVAKKVAEKVKAEG
;
A
#
# COMPACT_ATOMS: atom_id res chain seq x y z
N MET A 1 -59.24 -10.30 -40.81
CA MET A 1 -57.98 -10.62 -40.09
C MET A 1 -58.35 -11.03 -38.69
N SER A 2 -57.72 -12.05 -38.11
CA SER A 2 -58.05 -12.43 -36.73
C SER A 2 -57.56 -11.35 -35.76
N THR A 3 -58.26 -11.14 -34.66
CA THR A 3 -57.93 -10.16 -33.61
C THR A 3 -56.48 -10.27 -33.12
N ILE A 4 -55.88 -11.45 -33.24
CA ILE A 4 -54.49 -11.72 -32.88
C ILE A 4 -53.50 -11.08 -33.87
N GLN A 5 -53.81 -11.07 -35.17
CA GLN A 5 -52.94 -10.43 -36.17
C GLN A 5 -52.91 -8.91 -36.00
N GLU A 6 -54.06 -8.31 -35.70
CA GLU A 6 -54.18 -6.87 -35.46
C GLU A 6 -53.41 -6.43 -34.21
N GLN A 7 -53.53 -7.20 -33.11
CA GLN A 7 -52.76 -6.95 -31.88
C GLN A 7 -51.24 -7.11 -32.09
N SER A 8 -50.82 -8.07 -32.92
CA SER A 8 -49.40 -8.27 -33.23
C SER A 8 -48.79 -7.07 -33.94
N GLU A 9 -49.49 -6.49 -34.90
CA GLU A 9 -49.00 -5.35 -35.67
C GLU A 9 -48.91 -4.06 -34.82
N VAL A 10 -49.86 -3.85 -33.91
CA VAL A 10 -49.80 -2.73 -32.95
C VAL A 10 -48.57 -2.87 -32.05
N LEU A 11 -48.31 -4.06 -31.51
CA LEU A 11 -47.16 -4.29 -30.63
C LEU A 11 -45.82 -4.11 -31.36
N LYS A 12 -45.71 -4.53 -32.62
CA LYS A 12 -44.51 -4.32 -33.43
C LYS A 12 -44.26 -2.83 -33.68
N LYS A 13 -45.33 -2.07 -33.96
CA LYS A 13 -45.23 -0.63 -34.16
C LYS A 13 -44.78 0.09 -32.90
N ASP A 14 -45.39 -0.23 -31.76
CA ASP A 14 -45.01 0.32 -30.45
C ASP A 14 -43.57 -0.02 -30.08
N LEU A 15 -43.12 -1.24 -30.41
CA LEU A 15 -41.74 -1.65 -30.18
C LEU A 15 -40.76 -0.87 -31.07
N ALA A 16 -41.07 -0.70 -32.35
CA ALA A 16 -40.24 0.08 -33.27
C ALA A 16 -40.13 1.55 -32.85
N GLU A 17 -41.23 2.15 -32.37
CA GLU A 17 -41.24 3.51 -31.84
C GLU A 17 -40.38 3.63 -30.57
N LYS A 18 -40.41 2.62 -29.68
CA LYS A 18 -39.57 2.57 -28.48
C LYS A 18 -38.09 2.32 -28.81
N GLU A 19 -37.79 1.48 -29.78
CA GLU A 19 -36.42 1.23 -30.22
C GLU A 19 -35.79 2.46 -30.88
N ALA A 20 -36.59 3.28 -31.57
CA ALA A 20 -36.13 4.55 -32.13
C ALA A 20 -35.75 5.60 -31.06
N LEU A 21 -36.23 5.44 -29.81
CA LEU A 21 -35.84 6.27 -28.68
C LEU A 21 -34.52 5.82 -28.01
N LEU A 22 -34.00 4.64 -28.38
CA LEU A 22 -32.67 4.20 -27.94
C LEU A 22 -31.60 4.94 -28.73
N ILE A 23 -30.72 5.64 -28.02
CA ILE A 23 -29.56 6.29 -28.64
C ILE A 23 -28.58 5.21 -29.12
N GLN A 24 -28.57 4.94 -30.43
CA GLN A 24 -27.62 4.03 -31.06
C GLN A 24 -26.48 4.80 -31.75
N THR A 25 -25.43 5.13 -31.00
CA THR A 25 -24.22 5.73 -31.60
C THR A 25 -23.17 4.65 -31.88
N GLN A 26 -22.68 4.55 -33.12
CA GLN A 26 -21.66 3.55 -33.50
C GLN A 26 -20.27 3.82 -32.91
N VAL A 27 -19.98 5.06 -32.44
CA VAL A 27 -18.63 5.48 -31.99
C VAL A 27 -18.68 6.30 -30.68
N GLY A 28 -19.75 6.13 -29.88
CA GLY A 28 -19.98 6.86 -28.64
C GLY A 28 -20.80 8.15 -28.79
N ALA A 29 -21.45 8.57 -27.71
CA ALA A 29 -22.29 9.76 -27.67
C ALA A 29 -21.49 10.96 -27.16
N PHE A 30 -21.49 12.06 -27.91
CA PHE A 30 -20.95 13.34 -27.46
C PHE A 30 -22.06 14.18 -26.83
N VAL A 31 -21.86 14.63 -25.59
CA VAL A 31 -22.76 15.56 -24.91
C VAL A 31 -22.02 16.89 -24.74
N ALA A 32 -22.49 17.93 -25.42
CA ALA A 32 -21.84 19.24 -25.45
C ALA A 32 -22.09 20.08 -24.18
N GLY A 33 -22.78 19.54 -23.18
CA GLY A 33 -23.20 20.27 -21.98
C GLY A 33 -23.43 19.35 -20.80
N ASP A 34 -24.03 19.91 -19.74
CA ASP A 34 -24.17 19.20 -18.46
C ASP A 34 -25.14 18.00 -18.56
N VAL A 35 -24.72 16.87 -18.00
CA VAL A 35 -25.56 15.67 -17.85
C VAL A 35 -26.11 15.62 -16.43
N LYS A 36 -27.44 15.66 -16.29
CA LYS A 36 -28.12 15.36 -15.02
C LYS A 36 -28.55 13.90 -15.00
N THR A 37 -27.95 13.09 -14.14
CA THR A 37 -28.40 11.71 -13.93
C THR A 37 -29.48 11.68 -12.85
N GLY A 38 -30.56 10.91 -13.07
CA GLY A 38 -31.60 10.68 -12.07
C GLY A 38 -31.19 9.67 -10.97
N GLY A 39 -29.93 9.21 -11.02
CA GLY A 39 -29.35 8.17 -10.17
C GLY A 39 -28.17 7.50 -10.90
N GLY A 40 -27.13 7.13 -10.15
CA GLY A 40 -25.88 6.54 -10.67
C GLY A 40 -24.85 7.56 -11.20
N ASP A 41 -23.63 7.07 -11.48
CA ASP A 41 -22.50 7.86 -11.98
C ASP A 41 -22.51 7.89 -13.52
N PHE A 42 -22.35 9.08 -14.11
CA PHE A 42 -21.92 9.20 -15.51
C PHE A 42 -20.38 9.12 -15.55
N VAL A 43 -19.86 7.96 -15.92
CA VAL A 43 -18.41 7.72 -16.00
C VAL A 43 -17.94 7.81 -17.46
N GLY A 44 -17.10 8.81 -17.74
CA GLY A 44 -16.29 8.89 -18.96
C GLY A 44 -15.02 8.03 -18.88
N ARG A 45 -14.02 8.31 -19.73
CA ARG A 45 -12.72 7.58 -19.76
C ARG A 45 -11.78 7.90 -18.60
N ASP A 46 -11.69 9.17 -18.17
CA ASP A 46 -10.85 9.60 -17.06
C ASP A 46 -11.71 10.23 -15.96
N LYS A 47 -11.63 9.73 -14.73
CA LYS A 47 -12.32 10.32 -13.57
C LYS A 47 -11.39 11.34 -12.92
N ASN A 48 -11.70 12.63 -13.07
CA ASN A 48 -11.05 13.66 -12.27
C ASN A 48 -11.68 13.64 -10.87
N ILE A 49 -11.04 12.96 -9.92
CA ILE A 49 -11.57 12.85 -8.55
C ILE A 49 -11.09 14.06 -7.76
N THR A 50 -12.00 14.97 -7.41
CA THR A 50 -11.70 16.12 -6.57
C THR A 50 -12.11 15.84 -5.14
N GLY A 51 -11.17 16.03 -4.21
CA GLY A 51 -11.40 15.88 -2.78
C GLY A 51 -11.69 17.21 -2.10
N GLY A 52 -12.68 17.26 -1.22
CA GLY A 52 -12.94 18.42 -0.35
C GLY A 52 -11.96 18.56 0.82
N THR A 53 -12.18 19.54 1.69
CA THR A 53 -11.34 19.78 2.87
C THR A 53 -11.27 18.55 3.76
N GLY A 54 -10.04 18.09 4.08
CA GLY A 54 -9.79 16.92 4.93
C GLY A 54 -9.94 15.57 4.23
N SER A 55 -10.10 15.54 2.90
CA SER A 55 -10.22 14.29 2.14
C SER A 55 -8.87 13.73 1.69
N VAL A 56 -8.84 12.40 1.50
CA VAL A 56 -7.77 11.70 0.78
C VAL A 56 -8.38 11.06 -0.44
N VAL A 57 -7.77 11.34 -1.60
CA VAL A 57 -8.22 10.82 -2.89
C VAL A 57 -7.09 10.00 -3.50
N ALA A 58 -7.38 8.73 -3.77
CA ALA A 58 -6.46 7.84 -4.47
C ALA A 58 -7.07 7.42 -5.81
N GLY A 59 -6.41 7.80 -6.90
CA GLY A 59 -6.76 7.38 -8.26
C GLY A 59 -6.17 6.01 -8.66
N GLY A 60 -5.63 5.25 -7.69
CA GLY A 60 -4.88 4.01 -7.91
C GLY A 60 -4.70 3.20 -6.61
N SER A 61 -3.78 2.24 -6.60
CA SER A 61 -3.57 1.34 -5.45
C SER A 61 -2.86 2.02 -4.29
N ILE A 62 -3.24 1.66 -3.06
CA ILE A 62 -2.65 2.12 -1.79
C ILE A 62 -2.16 0.95 -0.91
N THR A 63 -1.86 -0.20 -1.53
CA THR A 63 -1.38 -1.39 -0.81
C THR A 63 -0.13 -1.08 0.02
N GLY A 64 -0.11 -1.54 1.28
CA GLY A 64 1.01 -1.35 2.21
C GLY A 64 1.08 0.04 2.86
N SER A 65 0.15 0.94 2.55
CA SER A 65 0.13 2.30 3.10
C SER A 65 -0.71 2.39 4.38
N THR A 66 -0.27 3.20 5.33
CA THR A 66 -1.11 3.68 6.44
C THR A 66 -1.52 5.12 6.15
N ILE A 67 -2.82 5.38 6.00
CA ILE A 67 -3.35 6.72 5.73
C ILE A 67 -3.99 7.25 7.01
N LEU A 68 -3.47 8.37 7.53
CA LEU A 68 -4.00 9.03 8.72
C LEU A 68 -4.42 10.45 8.34
N THR A 69 -5.64 10.82 8.74
CA THR A 69 -6.23 12.15 8.44
C THR A 69 -6.81 12.76 9.70
N GLY A 70 -6.87 14.09 9.79
CA GLY A 70 -7.32 14.80 10.99
C GLY A 70 -6.18 15.15 11.97
N SER A 71 -6.54 15.50 13.21
CA SER A 71 -5.60 15.96 14.26
C SER A 71 -5.63 15.03 15.48
N GLY A 72 -4.51 14.94 16.21
CA GLY A 72 -4.37 14.04 17.37
C GLY A 72 -4.09 12.58 17.00
N ASN A 73 -3.71 12.30 15.75
CA ASN A 73 -3.39 10.95 15.32
C ASN A 73 -2.06 10.47 15.90
N THR A 74 -2.08 9.29 16.50
CA THR A 74 -0.88 8.54 16.91
C THR A 74 -0.91 7.18 16.24
N VAL A 75 0.12 6.85 15.47
CA VAL A 75 0.27 5.51 14.86
C VAL A 75 0.83 4.57 15.90
N GLY A 76 -0.05 3.94 16.66
CA GLY A 76 0.31 2.88 17.60
C GLY A 76 0.36 1.54 16.87
N GLY A 77 1.54 1.17 16.36
CA GLY A 77 1.83 -0.23 16.08
C GLY A 77 2.14 -0.95 17.40
N SER A 78 1.51 -2.10 17.64
CA SER A 78 1.57 -2.91 18.87
C SER A 78 2.90 -3.62 19.13
N THR A 79 3.99 -3.02 18.67
CA THR A 79 5.37 -3.25 19.06
C THR A 79 5.95 -1.86 19.04
N GLN A 80 6.56 -1.39 20.13
CA GLN A 80 7.45 -0.24 20.02
C GLN A 80 8.35 -0.53 18.82
N ASN A 81 8.28 0.29 17.77
CA ASN A 81 9.07 0.06 16.57
C ASN A 81 10.54 0.28 16.98
N ILE A 82 11.15 -0.77 17.53
CA ILE A 82 12.52 -0.75 18.01
C ILE A 82 13.48 -0.45 16.86
N PHE A 83 13.04 -0.66 15.61
CA PHE A 83 13.79 -0.32 14.41
C PHE A 83 13.65 1.14 13.97
N ALA A 84 12.71 1.93 14.53
CA ALA A 84 12.54 3.33 14.15
C ALA A 84 13.83 4.18 14.32
N PRO A 85 14.59 4.05 15.43
CA PRO A 85 15.90 4.69 15.55
C PRO A 85 16.90 4.24 14.49
N VAL A 86 16.83 2.97 14.03
CA VAL A 86 17.71 2.42 12.98
C VAL A 86 17.40 3.08 11.64
N TYR A 87 16.13 3.15 11.24
CA TYR A 87 15.71 3.83 10.02
C TYR A 87 16.07 5.33 10.03
N GLN A 88 15.91 6.00 11.17
CA GLN A 88 16.34 7.39 11.32
C GLN A 88 17.86 7.56 11.16
N ALA A 89 18.65 6.62 11.71
CA ALA A 89 20.09 6.62 11.56
C ALA A 89 20.50 6.43 10.08
N ILE A 90 19.87 5.51 9.35
CA ILE A 90 20.11 5.30 7.91
C ILE A 90 19.82 6.57 7.11
N GLN A 91 18.68 7.21 7.37
CA GLN A 91 18.29 8.44 6.68
C GLN A 91 19.27 9.59 6.94
N SER A 92 19.77 9.69 8.18
CA SER A 92 20.71 10.73 8.60
C SER A 92 22.16 10.44 8.20
N ALA A 93 22.48 9.20 7.84
CA ALA A 93 23.83 8.79 7.47
C ALA A 93 24.34 9.53 6.23
N SER A 94 25.64 9.79 6.18
CA SER A 94 26.29 10.37 5.00
C SER A 94 26.62 9.30 3.95
N LEU A 95 25.59 8.56 3.52
CA LEU A 95 25.66 7.49 2.51
C LEU A 95 24.97 7.91 1.19
N PRO A 96 25.39 7.40 0.02
CA PRO A 96 24.65 7.53 -1.22
C PRO A 96 23.21 7.01 -1.10
N ALA A 97 22.28 7.60 -1.85
CA ALA A 97 20.87 7.22 -1.81
C ALA A 97 20.63 5.72 -2.04
N GLN A 98 21.32 5.13 -3.03
CA GLN A 98 21.24 3.69 -3.31
C GLN A 98 21.67 2.84 -2.10
N GLN A 99 22.75 3.21 -1.42
CA GLN A 99 23.22 2.46 -0.25
C GLN A 99 22.25 2.58 0.93
N LYS A 100 21.57 3.73 1.07
CA LYS A 100 20.52 3.88 2.09
C LYS A 100 19.32 2.99 1.79
N GLU A 101 18.94 2.86 0.53
CA GLU A 101 17.87 1.97 0.09
C GLU A 101 18.22 0.51 0.35
N ASP A 102 19.41 0.08 -0.09
CA ASP A 102 19.91 -1.28 0.14
C ASP A 102 19.96 -1.60 1.65
N LEU A 103 20.48 -0.68 2.46
CA LEU A 103 20.57 -0.83 3.91
C LEU A 103 19.18 -0.88 4.58
N SER A 104 18.24 -0.09 4.10
CA SER A 104 16.85 -0.09 4.59
C SER A 104 16.17 -1.42 4.28
N ALA A 105 16.39 -1.97 3.08
CA ALA A 105 15.84 -3.26 2.68
C ALA A 105 16.39 -4.41 3.55
N GLU A 106 17.68 -4.42 3.87
CA GLU A 106 18.25 -5.41 4.79
C GLU A 106 17.65 -5.31 6.20
N VAL A 107 17.44 -4.10 6.72
CA VAL A 107 16.82 -3.89 8.04
C VAL A 107 15.34 -4.30 8.04
N GLU A 108 14.61 -4.03 6.96
CA GLU A 108 13.21 -4.45 6.80
C GLU A 108 13.07 -5.97 6.80
N GLU A 109 13.99 -6.69 6.12
CA GLU A 109 13.98 -8.15 6.15
C GLU A 109 14.27 -8.71 7.56
N ILE A 110 15.16 -8.06 8.32
CA ILE A 110 15.44 -8.42 9.72
C ILE A 110 14.20 -8.19 10.59
N GLU A 111 13.56 -7.03 10.47
CA GLU A 111 12.32 -6.69 11.18
C GLU A 111 11.24 -7.73 10.89
N GLY A 112 10.99 -8.02 9.61
CA GLY A 112 9.98 -8.99 9.17
C GLY A 112 10.22 -10.39 9.73
N GLN A 113 11.48 -10.81 9.87
CA GLN A 113 11.81 -12.10 10.47
C GLN A 113 11.62 -12.11 11.99
N ILE A 114 12.00 -11.04 12.68
CA ILE A 114 11.88 -10.93 14.13
C ILE A 114 10.41 -10.84 14.56
N VAL A 115 9.58 -10.11 13.81
CA VAL A 115 8.13 -9.99 14.06
C VAL A 115 7.41 -11.33 13.89
N LYS A 116 7.83 -12.17 12.94
CA LYS A 116 7.21 -13.48 12.71
C LYS A 116 7.45 -14.51 13.83
N ALA A 117 8.49 -14.33 14.64
CA ALA A 117 8.85 -15.02 15.90
C ALA A 117 8.86 -16.57 15.96
N GLU A 118 7.91 -17.28 15.34
CA GLU A 118 7.70 -18.74 15.45
C GLU A 118 8.70 -19.56 14.63
N GLU A 119 9.27 -19.01 13.55
CA GLU A 119 10.22 -19.70 12.64
C GLU A 119 11.44 -18.84 12.32
N LEU A 120 12.16 -18.41 13.35
CA LEU A 120 13.36 -17.59 13.17
C LEU A 120 14.52 -18.42 12.58
N ASP A 121 14.76 -18.31 11.29
CA ASP A 121 15.97 -18.84 10.63
C ASP A 121 17.24 -18.06 11.05
N GLU A 122 18.02 -18.65 11.96
CA GLU A 122 19.29 -18.10 12.46
C GLU A 122 20.30 -17.82 11.35
N SER A 123 20.37 -18.66 10.32
CA SER A 123 21.35 -18.54 9.24
C SER A 123 21.02 -17.35 8.36
N PHE A 124 19.74 -17.18 8.03
CA PHE A 124 19.24 -16.01 7.34
C PHE A 124 19.48 -14.73 8.15
N LEU A 125 19.11 -14.71 9.44
CA LEU A 125 19.27 -13.54 10.31
C LEU A 125 20.74 -13.13 10.41
N ALA A 126 21.63 -14.10 10.63
CA ALA A 126 23.07 -13.87 10.70
C ALA A 126 23.63 -13.29 9.39
N ARG A 127 23.12 -13.75 8.24
CA ARG A 127 23.54 -13.22 6.92
C ARG A 127 23.14 -11.75 6.76
N ARG A 128 21.89 -11.42 7.11
CA ARG A 128 21.37 -10.04 7.02
C ARG A 128 22.07 -9.09 7.97
N LEU A 129 22.26 -9.49 9.22
CA LEU A 129 23.02 -8.71 10.20
C LEU A 129 24.46 -8.43 9.76
N ARG A 130 25.14 -9.41 9.15
CA ARG A 130 26.48 -9.19 8.57
C ARG A 130 26.44 -8.24 7.37
N ALA A 131 25.41 -8.28 6.54
CA ALA A 131 25.25 -7.34 5.43
C ALA A 131 25.11 -5.90 5.94
N VAL A 132 24.25 -5.67 6.93
CA VAL A 132 24.11 -4.37 7.61
C VAL A 132 25.45 -3.91 8.20
N LYS A 133 26.17 -4.77 8.93
CA LYS A 133 27.49 -4.46 9.51
C LYS A 133 28.51 -4.03 8.46
N ARG A 134 28.53 -4.67 7.28
CA ARG A 134 29.45 -4.33 6.18
C ARG A 134 29.12 -3.01 5.50
N MET A 135 27.83 -2.69 5.36
CA MET A 135 27.36 -1.48 4.68
C MET A 135 27.38 -0.25 5.57
N GLY A 136 27.11 -0.41 6.87
CA GLY A 136 27.12 0.67 7.85
C GLY A 136 27.35 0.14 9.25
N SER A 137 28.62 0.13 9.69
CA SER A 137 28.98 -0.37 11.03
C SER A 137 28.36 0.46 12.15
N ASP A 138 28.18 1.76 11.95
CA ASP A 138 27.49 2.67 12.86
C ASP A 138 25.99 2.34 12.95
N ILE A 139 25.34 2.09 11.82
CA ILE A 139 23.94 1.67 11.76
C ILE A 139 23.73 0.32 12.42
N PHE A 140 24.67 -0.60 12.25
CA PHE A 140 24.65 -1.88 12.91
C PHE A 140 24.68 -1.75 14.45
N GLU A 141 25.47 -0.83 15.01
CA GLU A 141 25.47 -0.58 16.46
C GLU A 141 24.13 -0.02 16.94
N VAL A 142 23.49 0.87 16.18
CA VAL A 142 22.14 1.37 16.49
C VAL A 142 21.12 0.23 16.46
N LEU A 143 21.21 -0.67 15.47
CA LEU A 143 20.38 -1.86 15.37
C LEU A 143 20.59 -2.80 16.56
N LEU A 144 21.82 -3.03 16.99
CA LEU A 144 22.09 -3.83 18.19
C LEU A 144 21.50 -3.21 19.45
N ALA A 145 21.66 -1.89 19.61
CA ALA A 145 21.08 -1.17 20.74
C ALA A 145 19.54 -1.28 20.76
N ALA A 146 18.91 -1.22 19.59
CA ALA A 146 17.48 -1.44 19.43
C ALA A 146 17.04 -2.85 19.86
N LEU A 147 17.75 -3.89 19.42
CA LEU A 147 17.44 -5.29 19.76
C LEU A 147 17.65 -5.62 21.24
N ASN A 148 18.59 -4.93 21.89
CA ASN A 148 18.95 -5.12 23.29
C ASN A 148 18.26 -4.13 24.25
N GLY A 149 17.52 -3.15 23.72
CA GLY A 149 16.94 -2.07 24.51
C GLY A 149 15.79 -2.50 25.43
N PRO A 150 15.52 -1.72 26.50
CA PRO A 150 14.35 -1.91 27.34
C PRO A 150 13.08 -1.66 26.52
N GLY A 151 12.27 -2.70 26.34
CA GLY A 151 11.07 -2.67 25.47
C GLY A 151 11.18 -3.54 24.22
N ALA A 152 12.37 -4.08 23.90
CA ALA A 152 12.54 -5.01 22.80
C ALA A 152 11.94 -6.39 23.12
N VAL A 153 10.78 -6.70 22.53
CA VAL A 153 10.18 -8.05 22.53
C VAL A 153 10.82 -8.87 21.41
N VAL A 154 12.11 -9.15 21.57
CA VAL A 154 12.92 -9.91 20.60
C VAL A 154 13.25 -11.27 21.21
N SER A 155 13.13 -12.33 20.41
CA SER A 155 13.44 -13.69 20.86
C SER A 155 14.89 -13.82 21.33
N ALA A 156 15.15 -14.69 22.32
CA ALA A 156 16.51 -14.93 22.82
C ALA A 156 17.47 -15.40 21.72
N VAL A 157 16.93 -16.12 20.71
CA VAL A 157 17.67 -16.57 19.54
C VAL A 157 18.15 -15.37 18.70
N ALA A 158 17.27 -14.43 18.37
CA ALA A 158 17.65 -13.25 17.60
C ALA A 158 18.71 -12.40 18.32
N LYS A 159 18.59 -12.21 19.64
CA LYS A 159 19.63 -11.55 20.45
C LYS A 159 20.98 -12.29 20.37
N LYS A 160 20.96 -13.61 20.52
CA LYS A 160 22.18 -14.44 20.45
C LYS A 160 22.86 -14.37 19.09
N VAL A 161 22.10 -14.37 18.01
CA VAL A 161 22.63 -14.23 16.64
C VAL A 161 23.24 -12.84 16.45
N ALA A 162 22.58 -11.78 16.94
CA ALA A 162 23.08 -10.41 16.88
C ALA A 162 24.43 -10.24 17.60
N GLU A 163 24.54 -10.75 18.83
CA GLU A 163 25.80 -10.74 19.59
C GLU A 163 26.90 -11.56 18.91
N LYS A 164 26.56 -12.71 18.29
CA LYS A 164 27.52 -13.51 17.53
C LYS A 164 28.09 -12.72 16.35
N VAL A 165 27.25 -12.04 15.58
CA VAL A 165 27.68 -11.21 14.45
C VAL A 165 28.50 -9.99 14.92
N LYS A 166 28.21 -9.44 16.11
CA LYS A 166 29.03 -8.40 16.71
C LYS A 166 30.46 -8.88 16.96
N ALA A 167 30.60 -10.07 17.56
CA ALA A 167 31.89 -10.67 17.91
C ALA A 167 32.68 -11.20 16.71
N GLU A 168 32.01 -11.58 15.62
CA GLU A 168 32.63 -11.92 14.34
C GLU A 168 33.14 -10.63 13.67
N GLY A 169 34.38 -10.22 13.97
CA GLY A 169 35.06 -9.04 13.42
C GLY A 169 35.05 -8.99 11.91
#